data_AF-A0A2P5FQA3-F1
#
_entry.id   AF-A0A2P5FQA3-F1
#
_cell.length_a   1.000
_cell.length_b   1.000
_cell.length_c   1.000
_cell.angle_alpha   90.00
_cell.angle_beta   90.00
_cell.angle_gamma   90.00
#
_symmetry.space_group_name_H-M   'P 1'
#
loop_
_entity.id
_entity.type
_entity.pdbx_description
1 polymer ?
#
loop_
_entity_poly.entity_id
_entity_poly.type
_entity_poly.pdbx_seq_one_letter_code
_entity_poly.pdbx_strand_id
1 'polypeptide(L)'
;MCTNNSVLLVCLTLSLCSVLLVVGASSAEPQLGSARVVFQTEYGDIEFGFYPSVAPITVDHIFKLVRLGCYNTNHFFRVDKGFVAQVADVTNGRSAPMNEEQRIEAEKTVIGEFSKVKHVRGILSMGRYQIKLFP
;
A
#
# COMPACT_ATOMS: atom_id res chain seq x y z
N MET A 1 -79.67 1.18 -10.05
CA MET A 1 -79.06 0.21 -10.97
C MET A 1 -77.66 0.71 -11.32
N CYS A 2 -76.65 -0.17 -11.17
CA CYS A 2 -75.29 -0.11 -11.74
C CYS A 2 -74.31 0.95 -11.17
N THR A 3 -73.50 0.59 -10.15
CA THR A 3 -72.07 0.11 -10.18
C THR A 3 -71.04 1.25 -10.26
N ASN A 4 -70.32 1.57 -9.17
CA ASN A 4 -69.07 0.99 -8.64
C ASN A 4 -67.78 1.36 -9.40
N ASN A 5 -66.76 1.64 -8.58
CA ASN A 5 -65.32 1.46 -8.81
C ASN A 5 -64.48 2.61 -9.40
N SER A 6 -63.96 3.44 -8.49
CA SER A 6 -62.60 3.26 -7.94
C SER A 6 -61.46 2.89 -8.91
N VAL A 7 -61.15 3.67 -9.95
CA VAL A 7 -59.86 3.50 -10.68
C VAL A 7 -59.31 4.81 -11.26
N LEU A 8 -59.38 5.93 -10.53
CA LEU A 8 -58.81 7.20 -11.03
C LEU A 8 -57.86 7.90 -10.05
N LEU A 9 -57.18 7.15 -9.17
CA LEU A 9 -56.24 7.72 -8.21
C LEU A 9 -54.96 6.91 -8.01
N VAL A 10 -54.47 6.21 -9.04
CA VAL A 10 -53.19 5.47 -8.97
C VAL A 10 -52.18 5.89 -10.03
N CYS A 11 -52.59 6.63 -11.08
CA CYS A 11 -51.68 6.94 -12.19
C CYS A 11 -50.86 8.24 -12.06
N LEU A 12 -51.00 9.01 -10.96
CA LEU A 12 -50.33 10.30 -10.82
C LEU A 12 -49.13 10.32 -9.87
N THR A 13 -48.73 9.19 -9.29
CA THR A 13 -47.52 9.08 -8.45
C THR A 13 -46.32 8.43 -9.16
N LEU A 14 -46.44 8.06 -10.44
CA LEU A 14 -45.33 7.55 -11.26
C LEU A 14 -44.40 8.66 -11.83
N SER A 15 -44.46 9.87 -11.29
CA SER A 15 -43.47 10.93 -11.56
C SER A 15 -42.63 11.28 -10.32
N LEU A 16 -42.53 10.35 -9.36
CA LEU A 16 -41.38 10.37 -8.46
C LEU A 16 -40.19 9.87 -9.27
N CYS A 17 -39.59 10.82 -9.98
CA CYS A 17 -38.30 10.76 -10.62
C CYS A 17 -37.39 9.91 -9.74
N SER A 18 -37.18 8.66 -10.13
CA SER A 18 -36.10 7.82 -9.65
C SER A 18 -34.83 8.46 -10.15
N VAL A 19 -34.44 9.57 -9.50
CA VAL A 19 -33.07 10.02 -9.45
C VAL A 19 -32.36 8.93 -8.67
N LEU A 20 -32.02 7.83 -9.36
CA LEU A 20 -30.90 7.02 -8.96
C LEU A 20 -29.73 7.99 -8.99
N LEU A 21 -29.39 8.52 -7.82
CA LEU A 21 -28.07 9.05 -7.55
C LEU A 21 -27.13 7.87 -7.76
N VAL A 22 -26.63 7.73 -8.99
CA VAL A 22 -25.40 7.00 -9.24
C VAL A 22 -24.34 7.83 -8.55
N VAL A 23 -24.18 7.60 -7.24
CA VAL A 23 -22.99 8.00 -6.50
C VAL A 23 -21.90 7.13 -7.12
N GLY A 24 -21.30 7.63 -8.19
CA GLY A 24 -20.09 7.07 -8.73
C GLY A 24 -19.09 7.10 -7.58
N ALA A 25 -18.78 5.93 -7.03
CA ALA A 25 -17.66 5.77 -6.12
C ALA A 25 -16.41 6.16 -6.92
N SER A 26 -15.98 7.41 -6.78
CA SER A 26 -14.74 7.89 -7.33
C SER A 26 -13.64 7.11 -6.63
N SER A 27 -13.15 6.06 -7.26
CA SER A 27 -11.96 5.37 -6.80
C SER A 27 -10.80 6.33 -7.00
N ALA A 28 -10.46 7.07 -5.93
CA ALA A 28 -9.29 7.91 -5.95
C ALA A 28 -8.09 7.03 -6.29
N GLU A 29 -7.45 7.31 -7.43
CA GLU A 29 -6.19 6.68 -7.81
C GLU A 29 -5.20 6.86 -6.64
N PRO A 30 -4.47 5.80 -6.24
CA PRO A 30 -3.39 5.91 -5.27
C PRO A 30 -2.46 7.06 -5.61
N GLN A 31 -2.29 8.01 -4.69
CA GLN A 31 -1.42 9.17 -4.89
C GLN A 31 -0.12 8.97 -4.12
N LEU A 32 1.00 9.22 -4.79
CA LEU A 32 2.29 9.24 -4.12
C LEU A 32 2.33 10.39 -3.12
N GLY A 33 2.87 10.13 -1.94
CA GLY A 33 3.23 11.20 -1.00
C GLY A 33 4.34 12.09 -1.56
N SER A 34 4.58 13.24 -0.94
CA SER A 34 5.69 14.14 -1.30
C SER A 34 7.05 13.63 -0.83
N ALA A 35 7.09 12.82 0.22
CA ALA A 35 8.33 12.26 0.76
C ALA A 35 9.02 11.32 -0.23
N ARG A 36 10.35 11.34 -0.19
CA ARG A 36 11.24 10.50 -1.00
C ARG A 36 12.31 9.88 -0.13
N VAL A 37 12.66 8.65 -0.46
CA VAL A 37 13.84 7.95 0.07
C VAL A 37 14.78 7.71 -1.11
N VAL A 38 16.07 7.94 -0.93
CA VAL A 38 17.06 7.73 -1.97
C VAL A 38 18.08 6.71 -1.47
N PHE A 39 18.27 5.63 -2.22
CA PHE A 39 19.41 4.74 -2.03
C PHE A 39 20.52 5.17 -2.97
N GLN A 40 21.63 5.61 -2.39
CA GLN A 40 22.85 5.93 -3.11
C GLN A 40 23.60 4.63 -3.36
N THR A 41 23.84 4.31 -4.63
CA THR A 41 24.57 3.10 -5.03
C THR A 41 25.73 3.47 -5.95
N GLU A 42 26.68 2.55 -6.12
CA GLU A 42 27.80 2.73 -7.06
C GLU A 42 27.35 2.85 -8.52
N TYR A 43 26.11 2.46 -8.82
CA TYR A 43 25.52 2.51 -10.16
C TYR A 43 24.57 3.70 -10.35
N GLY A 44 24.48 4.59 -9.35
CA GLY A 44 23.60 5.75 -9.34
C GLY A 44 22.52 5.68 -8.26
N ASP A 45 21.73 6.74 -8.18
CA ASP A 45 20.70 6.92 -7.17
C ASP A 45 19.39 6.22 -7.55
N ILE A 46 18.78 5.55 -6.59
CA ILE A 46 17.44 4.96 -6.71
C ILE A 46 16.49 5.72 -5.79
N GLU A 47 15.56 6.45 -6.38
CA GLU A 47 14.53 7.21 -5.65
C GLU A 47 13.24 6.40 -5.49
N PHE A 48 12.74 6.35 -4.26
CA PHE A 48 11.51 5.66 -3.90
C PHE A 48 10.41 6.66 -3.54
N GLY A 49 9.24 6.47 -4.17
CA GLY A 49 7.97 7.07 -3.78
C GLY A 49 7.11 6.08 -3.00
N PHE A 50 6.22 6.62 -2.17
CA PHE A 50 5.38 5.84 -1.27
C PHE A 50 3.91 6.23 -1.41
N TYR A 51 3.00 5.32 -1.07
CA TYR A 51 1.55 5.54 -1.03
C TYR A 51 1.05 5.54 0.42
N PRO A 52 1.16 6.64 1.19
CA PRO A 52 0.76 6.68 2.60
C PRO A 52 -0.73 6.37 2.82
N SER A 53 -1.59 6.69 1.85
CA SER A 53 -3.03 6.37 1.94
C SER A 53 -3.35 4.90 1.67
N VAL A 54 -2.43 4.14 1.09
CA VAL A 54 -2.61 2.72 0.74
C VAL A 54 -1.98 1.80 1.76
N ALA A 55 -0.81 2.16 2.28
CA ALA A 55 -0.05 1.35 3.23
C ALA A 55 0.58 2.22 4.34
N PRO A 56 -0.24 2.94 5.14
CA PRO A 56 0.26 3.89 6.14
C PRO A 56 1.23 3.27 7.13
N ILE A 57 0.94 2.06 7.64
CA ILE A 57 1.77 1.42 8.67
C ILE A 57 3.12 1.01 8.09
N THR A 58 3.11 0.45 6.88
CA THR A 58 4.33 0.07 6.16
C THR A 58 5.20 1.29 5.87
N VAL A 59 4.59 2.37 5.38
CA VAL A 59 5.31 3.61 5.03
C VAL A 59 5.96 4.22 6.25
N ASP A 60 5.24 4.33 7.36
CA ASP A 60 5.78 4.88 8.62
C ASP A 60 6.93 4.04 9.16
N HIS A 61 6.82 2.70 9.10
CA HIS A 61 7.88 1.79 9.53
C HIS A 61 9.14 1.95 8.68
N ILE A 62 9.01 1.98 7.35
CA ILE A 62 10.15 2.19 6.44
C ILE A 62 10.80 3.55 6.68
N PHE A 63 10.02 4.62 6.84
CA PHE A 63 10.58 5.94 7.14
C PHE A 63 11.34 5.96 8.46
N LYS A 64 10.84 5.27 9.48
CA LYS A 64 11.56 5.16 10.75
C LYS A 64 12.88 4.41 10.59
N LEU A 65 12.88 3.27 9.91
CA LEU A 65 14.10 2.51 9.62
C LEU A 65 15.12 3.32 8.82
N VAL A 66 14.68 4.07 7.80
CA VAL A 66 15.54 4.95 7.00
C VAL A 66 16.12 6.07 7.86
N ARG A 67 15.32 6.76 8.68
CA ARG A 67 15.78 7.83 9.58
C ARG A 67 16.77 7.35 10.62
N LEU A 68 16.60 6.13 11.11
CA LEU A 68 17.55 5.48 12.01
C LEU A 68 18.80 4.97 11.28
N GLY A 69 18.87 5.05 9.95
CA GLY A 69 20.01 4.58 9.17
C GLY A 69 20.10 3.05 9.07
N CYS A 70 19.01 2.32 9.31
CA CYS A 70 19.00 0.85 9.29
C CYS A 70 19.26 0.26 7.90
N TYR A 71 19.02 1.01 6.83
CA TYR A 71 19.35 0.62 5.46
C TYR A 71 20.79 0.97 5.04
N ASN A 72 21.54 1.71 5.86
CA ASN A 72 22.92 2.05 5.53
C ASN A 72 23.78 0.79 5.51
N THR A 73 24.62 0.71 4.49
CA THR A 73 25.50 -0.44 4.18
C THR A 73 24.77 -1.76 3.92
N ASN A 74 23.47 -1.70 3.60
CA ASN A 74 22.69 -2.83 3.12
C ASN A 74 22.91 -3.04 1.61
N HIS A 75 22.40 -4.14 1.05
CA HIS A 75 22.62 -4.54 -0.34
C HIS A 75 21.38 -5.21 -0.96
N PHE A 76 21.36 -5.28 -2.29
CA PHE A 76 20.39 -6.10 -3.03
C PHE A 76 20.92 -7.53 -3.10
N PHE A 77 20.36 -8.44 -2.30
CA PHE A 77 20.83 -9.84 -2.25
C PHE A 77 20.26 -10.71 -3.38
N ARG A 78 19.20 -10.25 -4.04
CA ARG A 78 18.56 -10.96 -5.15
C ARG A 78 18.16 -9.98 -6.25
N VAL A 79 18.58 -10.26 -7.47
CA VAL A 79 18.22 -9.49 -8.66
C VAL A 79 17.88 -10.44 -9.80
N ASP A 80 16.60 -10.56 -10.10
CA ASP A 80 16.08 -11.43 -11.14
C ASP A 80 15.60 -10.59 -12.32
N LYS A 81 16.25 -10.78 -13.48
CA LYS A 81 15.93 -10.01 -14.69
C LYS A 81 14.48 -10.21 -15.10
N GLY A 82 13.75 -9.10 -15.24
CA GLY A 82 12.34 -9.09 -15.64
C GLY A 82 11.36 -9.34 -14.49
N PHE A 83 11.85 -9.46 -13.25
CA PHE A 83 11.00 -9.71 -12.10
C PHE A 83 11.24 -8.72 -10.94
N VAL A 84 12.31 -8.91 -10.14
CA VAL A 84 12.50 -8.15 -8.89
C VAL A 84 13.97 -7.88 -8.60
N ALA A 85 14.25 -6.72 -8.03
CA ALA A 85 15.46 -6.45 -7.27
C ALA A 85 15.05 -6.32 -5.79
N GLN A 86 15.58 -7.21 -4.95
CA GLN A 86 15.17 -7.34 -3.56
C GLN A 86 16.31 -6.93 -2.63
N VAL A 87 16.02 -5.94 -1.78
CA VAL A 87 16.93 -5.48 -0.72
C VAL A 87 16.90 -6.49 0.42
N ALA A 88 18.05 -6.75 1.04
CA ALA A 88 18.12 -7.66 2.19
C ALA A 88 17.42 -7.05 3.41
N ASP A 89 17.06 -7.89 4.37
CA ASP A 89 16.50 -7.41 5.63
C ASP A 89 17.50 -6.50 6.36
N VAL A 90 16.99 -5.54 7.13
CA VAL A 90 17.86 -4.58 7.80
C VAL A 90 18.69 -5.22 8.91
N THR A 91 18.24 -6.33 9.51
CA THR A 91 18.90 -6.98 10.64
C THR A 91 20.19 -7.68 10.23
N ASN A 92 20.17 -8.40 9.11
CA ASN A 92 21.29 -9.25 8.66
C ASN A 92 21.92 -8.78 7.34
N GLY A 93 21.25 -7.91 6.59
CA GLY A 93 21.70 -7.46 5.27
C GLY A 93 22.75 -6.35 5.28
N ARG A 94 23.03 -5.76 6.44
CA ARG A 94 23.93 -4.60 6.59
C ARG A 94 25.25 -4.97 7.26
N SER A 95 26.31 -4.22 6.97
CA SER A 95 27.63 -4.38 7.61
C SER A 95 27.83 -3.49 8.85
N ALA A 96 27.13 -2.36 8.94
CA ALA A 96 27.25 -1.44 10.06
C ALA A 96 26.55 -2.01 11.30
N PRO A 97 27.18 -1.94 12.49
CA PRO A 97 26.55 -2.45 13.72
C PRO A 97 25.28 -1.66 14.06
N MET A 98 24.35 -2.32 14.72
CA MET A 98 23.14 -1.70 15.26
C MET A 98 23.32 -1.27 16.70
N ASN A 99 22.78 -0.10 17.04
CA ASN A 99 22.46 0.24 18.42
C ASN A 99 21.13 -0.41 18.86
N GLU A 100 20.77 -0.22 20.14
CA GLU A 100 19.57 -0.81 20.72
C GLU A 100 18.28 -0.39 19.99
N GLU A 101 18.13 0.90 19.71
CA GLU A 101 16.92 1.44 19.07
C GLU A 101 16.75 0.90 17.65
N GLN A 102 17.85 0.83 16.88
CA GLN A 102 17.86 0.28 15.54
C GLN A 102 17.45 -1.19 15.55
N ARG A 103 17.95 -1.99 16.51
CA ARG A 103 17.62 -3.41 16.63
C ARG A 103 16.15 -3.63 16.96
N ILE A 104 15.62 -2.91 17.96
CA ILE A 104 14.20 -2.98 18.35
C ILE A 104 13.30 -2.66 17.14
N GLU A 105 13.62 -1.64 16.35
CA GLU A 105 12.81 -1.27 15.20
C GLU A 105 12.99 -2.22 14.01
N ALA A 106 14.20 -2.77 13.81
CA ALA A 106 14.52 -3.72 12.75
C ALA A 106 13.82 -5.08 12.93
N GLU A 107 13.67 -5.54 14.16
CA GLU A 107 13.03 -6.82 14.49
C GLU A 107 11.49 -6.75 14.50
N LYS A 108 10.90 -5.55 14.42
CA LYS A 108 9.44 -5.40 14.40
C LYS A 108 8.82 -6.05 13.18
N THR A 109 7.78 -6.83 13.45
CA THR A 109 6.84 -7.30 12.43
C THR A 109 5.68 -6.31 12.32
N VAL A 110 5.46 -5.76 11.13
CA VAL A 110 4.29 -4.94 10.82
C VAL A 110 3.20 -5.76 10.15
N ILE A 111 1.94 -5.39 10.40
CA ILE A 111 0.80 -6.08 9.78
C ILE A 111 0.81 -5.88 8.26
N GLY A 112 0.32 -6.89 7.56
CA GLY A 112 0.25 -6.86 6.11
C GLY A 112 -0.86 -5.94 5.59
N GLU A 113 -0.49 -4.86 4.93
CA GLU A 113 -1.42 -4.00 4.19
C GLU A 113 -1.51 -4.49 2.74
N PHE A 114 -2.72 -4.80 2.28
CA PHE A 114 -2.98 -5.33 0.94
C PHE A 114 -3.89 -4.37 0.18
N SER A 115 -3.61 -4.17 -1.11
CA SER A 115 -4.33 -3.21 -1.94
C SER A 115 -4.53 -3.71 -3.37
N LYS A 116 -5.33 -2.96 -4.14
CA LYS A 116 -5.56 -3.20 -5.57
C LYS A 116 -4.49 -2.57 -6.47
N VAL A 117 -3.44 -1.97 -5.88
CA VAL A 117 -2.33 -1.39 -6.66
C VAL A 117 -1.66 -2.49 -7.47
N LYS A 118 -1.56 -2.29 -8.78
CA LYS A 118 -1.04 -3.31 -9.68
C LYS A 118 0.48 -3.39 -9.57
N HIS A 119 1.00 -4.63 -9.62
CA HIS A 119 2.42 -4.85 -9.72
C HIS A 119 2.87 -4.64 -11.17
N VAL A 120 3.38 -3.45 -11.46
CA VAL A 120 3.96 -3.07 -12.75
C VAL A 120 5.42 -2.67 -12.56
N ARG A 121 6.15 -2.46 -13.66
CA ARG A 121 7.56 -2.04 -13.60
C ARG A 121 7.72 -0.80 -12.70
N GLY A 122 8.64 -0.87 -11.75
CA GLY A 122 8.95 0.23 -10.83
C GLY A 122 8.09 0.28 -9.56
N ILE A 123 7.20 -0.69 -9.34
CA ILE A 123 6.44 -0.76 -8.08
C ILE A 123 7.36 -1.16 -6.92
N LEU A 124 7.22 -0.46 -5.79
CA LEU A 124 7.82 -0.85 -4.52
C LEU A 124 6.81 -1.67 -3.72
N SER A 125 7.24 -2.80 -3.16
CA SER A 125 6.39 -3.69 -2.38
C SER A 125 7.19 -4.42 -1.30
N MET A 126 6.52 -4.81 -0.21
CA MET A 126 7.16 -5.53 0.89
C MET A 126 7.31 -7.01 0.59
N GLY A 127 8.55 -7.51 0.62
CA GLY A 127 8.81 -8.94 0.73
C GLY A 127 8.27 -9.48 2.07
N ARG A 128 7.69 -10.67 2.07
CA ARG A 128 7.16 -11.32 3.27
C ARG A 128 7.58 -12.77 3.29
N TYR A 129 8.00 -13.26 4.44
CA TYR A 129 8.09 -14.69 4.71
C TYR A 129 6.76 -15.15 5.31
N GLN A 130 6.29 -16.34 4.92
CA GLN A 130 5.18 -16.95 5.65
C GLN A 130 5.68 -17.34 7.04
N ILE A 131 5.26 -16.60 8.05
CA ILE A 131 5.26 -17.12 9.41
C ILE A 131 4.19 -18.21 9.40
N LYS A 132 4.61 -19.49 9.44
CA LYS A 132 3.73 -20.58 9.85
C LYS A 132 3.29 -20.26 11.28
N LEU A 133 2.14 -19.59 11.41
CA LEU A 133 1.32 -19.82 12.59
C LEU A 133 1.00 -21.31 12.53
N PHE A 134 1.55 -22.07 13.47
CA PHE A 134 1.25 -23.50 13.63
C PHE A 134 -0.28 -23.70 13.66
N PRO A 135 -0.78 -24.86 13.17
CA PRO A 135 -2.17 -25.06 12.77
C PRO A 135 -3.20 -24.75 13.84
#